data_AF-A0A1S4AWV9-F1
#
_entry.id   AF-A0A1S4AWV9-F1
#
_cell.length_a   1.000
_cell.length_b   1.000
_cell.length_c   1.000
_cell.angle_alpha   90.00
_cell.angle_beta   90.00
_cell.angle_gamma   90.00
#
_symmetry.space_group_name_H-M   'P 1'
#
loop_
_entity.id
_entity.type
_entity.pdbx_description
1 polymer ?
#
loop_
_entity_poly.entity_id
_entity_poly.type
_entity_poly.pdbx_seq_one_letter_code
_entity_poly.pdbx_strand_id
1 'polypeptide(L)'
;MPTDVNEAEWKFLVEYFDSDTFKRMSEPNRTNKAKQEINHICGRKSFQAVSFEQRNTSTGKEPNLQKLWELTHMKNGHWINDASAELNNGVSAAFLNIISNLSGSDEASCSRLMDDITDEHE
;
A
#
# COMPACT_ATOMS: atom_id res chain seq x y z
N MET A 1 -6.43 33.30 -14.32
CA MET A 1 -7.26 32.20 -14.82
C MET A 1 -6.41 31.35 -15.76
N PRO A 2 -6.48 30.01 -15.70
CA PRO A 2 -5.80 29.13 -16.66
C PRO A 2 -6.22 29.47 -18.11
N THR A 3 -5.31 29.31 -19.08
CA THR A 3 -5.60 29.62 -20.50
C THR A 3 -6.67 28.71 -21.10
N ASP A 4 -6.86 27.53 -20.51
CA ASP A 4 -7.69 26.46 -21.05
C ASP A 4 -9.09 26.39 -20.41
N VAL A 5 -9.42 27.35 -19.53
CA VAL A 5 -10.69 27.40 -18.80
C VAL A 5 -11.36 28.73 -19.11
N ASN A 6 -12.66 28.71 -19.42
CA ASN A 6 -13.38 29.94 -19.70
C ASN A 6 -13.65 30.74 -18.40
N GLU A 7 -13.90 32.05 -18.54
CA GLU A 7 -14.04 32.96 -17.38
C GLU A 7 -15.24 32.63 -16.49
N ALA A 8 -16.35 32.23 -17.07
CA ALA A 8 -17.55 31.86 -16.32
C ALA A 8 -17.33 30.59 -15.49
N GLU A 9 -16.70 29.57 -16.07
CA GLU A 9 -16.32 28.33 -15.38
C GLU A 9 -15.32 28.61 -14.26
N TRP A 10 -14.30 29.43 -14.53
CA TRP A 10 -13.32 29.78 -13.51
C TRP A 10 -13.96 30.48 -12.31
N LYS A 11 -14.81 31.47 -12.57
CA LYS A 11 -15.53 32.18 -11.51
C LYS A 11 -16.43 31.24 -10.70
N PHE A 12 -17.18 30.37 -11.37
CA PHE A 12 -18.00 29.36 -10.70
C PHE A 12 -17.17 28.43 -9.81
N LEU A 13 -16.02 27.94 -10.28
CA LEU A 13 -15.15 27.05 -9.51
C LEU A 13 -14.61 27.76 -8.26
N VAL A 14 -14.15 29.01 -8.40
CA VAL A 14 -13.68 29.81 -7.27
C VAL A 14 -14.80 29.97 -6.25
N GLU A 15 -15.99 30.42 -6.66
CA GLU A 15 -17.14 30.58 -5.77
C GLU A 15 -17.57 29.28 -5.09
N TYR A 16 -17.55 28.16 -5.82
CA TYR A 16 -17.90 26.84 -5.29
C TYR A 16 -16.91 26.36 -4.22
N PHE A 17 -15.60 26.40 -4.52
CA PHE A 17 -14.56 25.96 -3.59
C PHE A 17 -14.38 26.90 -2.40
N ASP A 18 -14.70 28.19 -2.56
CA ASP A 18 -14.71 29.15 -1.46
C ASP A 18 -15.98 29.10 -0.61
N SER A 19 -17.03 28.43 -1.07
CA SER A 19 -18.29 28.33 -0.33
C SER A 19 -18.11 27.64 1.04
N ASP A 20 -18.84 28.13 2.03
CA ASP A 20 -18.86 27.52 3.37
C ASP A 20 -19.33 26.07 3.33
N THR A 21 -20.24 25.75 2.40
CA THR A 21 -20.73 24.38 2.22
C THR A 21 -19.60 23.43 1.83
N PHE A 22 -18.76 23.83 0.87
CA PHE A 22 -17.62 23.03 0.44
C PHE A 22 -16.58 22.92 1.55
N LYS A 23 -16.20 24.05 2.15
CA LYS A 23 -15.22 24.09 3.26
C LYS A 23 -15.62 23.18 4.42
N ARG A 24 -16.90 23.20 4.81
CA ARG A 24 -17.46 22.32 5.86
C ARG A 24 -17.35 20.83 5.50
N MET A 25 -17.50 20.46 4.23
CA MET A 25 -17.35 19.06 3.79
C MET A 25 -15.88 18.66 3.63
N SER A 26 -15.01 19.58 3.21
CA SER A 26 -13.59 19.29 2.99
C SER A 26 -12.79 19.19 4.28
N GLU A 27 -13.17 19.90 5.34
CA GLU A 27 -12.42 19.96 6.60
C GLU A 27 -12.33 18.59 7.31
N PRO A 28 -13.43 17.81 7.45
CA PRO A 28 -13.34 16.43 7.94
C PRO A 28 -12.49 15.54 7.03
N ASN A 29 -12.61 15.68 5.71
CA ASN A 29 -11.81 14.89 4.76
C ASN A 29 -10.31 15.17 4.91
N ARG A 30 -9.94 16.45 5.11
CA ARG A 30 -8.57 16.86 5.41
C ARG A 30 -8.07 16.26 6.72
N THR A 31 -8.88 16.34 7.76
CA THR A 31 -8.57 15.78 9.09
C THR A 31 -8.41 14.26 9.04
N ASN A 32 -9.31 13.57 8.35
CA ASN A 32 -9.27 12.12 8.18
C ASN A 32 -8.05 11.70 7.35
N LYS A 33 -7.72 12.45 6.30
CA LYS A 33 -6.53 12.18 5.50
C LYS A 33 -5.24 12.39 6.30
N ALA A 34 -5.21 13.38 7.20
CA ALA A 34 -4.07 13.58 8.10
C ALA A 34 -3.87 12.44 9.11
N LYS A 35 -4.94 11.72 9.46
CA LYS A 35 -4.88 10.52 10.33
C LYS A 35 -4.54 9.23 9.58
N GLN A 36 -4.50 9.26 8.24
CA GLN A 36 -4.19 8.08 7.45
C GLN A 36 -2.67 7.85 7.44
N GLU A 37 -2.21 6.97 8.33
CA GLU A 37 -0.79 6.65 8.48
C GLU A 37 -0.28 5.71 7.39
N ILE A 38 -1.12 4.78 6.92
CA ILE A 38 -0.77 3.81 5.89
C ILE A 38 -1.44 4.20 4.57
N ASN A 39 -0.62 4.44 3.55
CA ASN A 39 -1.08 4.73 2.19
C ASN A 39 -0.81 3.53 1.28
N HIS A 40 -1.48 3.43 0.13
CA HIS A 40 -1.17 2.46 -0.91
C HIS A 40 -1.08 3.16 -2.27
N ILE A 41 -0.42 2.53 -3.25
CA ILE A 41 -0.13 3.16 -4.56
C ILE A 41 -0.96 2.61 -5.74
N CYS A 42 -2.00 1.82 -5.45
CA CYS A 42 -2.83 1.18 -6.50
C CYS A 42 -3.70 2.17 -7.29
N GLY A 43 -3.89 3.40 -6.77
CA GLY A 43 -4.71 4.42 -7.41
C GLY A 43 -6.15 3.95 -7.61
N ARG A 44 -6.56 3.79 -8.88
CA ARG A 44 -7.91 3.30 -9.24
C ARG A 44 -8.01 1.79 -9.35
N LYS A 45 -6.89 1.06 -9.33
CA LYS A 45 -6.90 -0.40 -9.38
C LYS A 45 -7.24 -0.95 -8.00
N SER A 46 -8.12 -1.95 -7.95
CA SER A 46 -8.37 -2.69 -6.72
C SER A 46 -7.20 -3.62 -6.40
N PHE A 47 -7.05 -4.00 -5.13
CA PHE A 47 -6.04 -5.00 -4.74
C PHE A 47 -6.25 -6.35 -5.45
N GLN A 48 -7.50 -6.72 -5.74
CA GLN A 48 -7.79 -7.93 -6.52
C GLN A 48 -7.30 -7.83 -7.97
N ALA A 49 -7.43 -6.66 -8.60
CA ALA A 49 -6.89 -6.44 -9.94
C ALA A 49 -5.35 -6.51 -9.93
N VAL A 50 -4.71 -5.90 -8.92
CA VAL A 50 -3.25 -5.98 -8.74
C VAL A 50 -2.80 -7.43 -8.53
N SER A 51 -3.49 -8.19 -7.66
CA SER A 51 -3.23 -9.61 -7.43
C SER A 51 -3.36 -10.43 -8.72
N PHE A 52 -4.44 -10.22 -9.47
CA PHE A 52 -4.70 -10.90 -10.73
C PHE A 52 -3.61 -10.64 -11.77
N GLU A 53 -3.17 -9.39 -11.92
CA GLU A 53 -2.11 -8.99 -12.86
C GLU A 53 -0.74 -9.58 -12.49
N GLN A 54 -0.52 -9.89 -11.21
CA GLN A 54 0.74 -10.40 -10.67
C GLN A 54 0.72 -11.92 -10.46
N ARG A 55 -0.25 -12.62 -11.06
CA ARG A 55 -0.29 -14.08 -11.05
C ARG A 55 0.93 -14.65 -11.75
N ASN A 56 1.46 -15.73 -11.21
CA ASN A 56 2.53 -16.48 -11.86
C ASN A 56 2.01 -17.01 -13.21
N THR A 57 2.71 -16.69 -14.30
CA THR A 57 2.26 -16.98 -15.68
C THR A 57 2.16 -18.47 -15.98
N SER A 58 2.98 -19.29 -15.33
CA SER A 58 3.05 -20.73 -15.54
C SER A 58 2.06 -21.50 -14.66
N THR A 59 1.89 -21.08 -13.41
CA THR A 59 1.05 -21.79 -12.41
C THR A 59 -0.32 -21.18 -12.21
N GLY A 60 -0.53 -19.93 -12.64
CA GLY A 60 -1.76 -19.17 -12.44
C GLY A 60 -2.02 -18.75 -10.98
N LYS A 61 -1.09 -19.06 -10.06
CA LYS A 61 -1.25 -18.75 -8.63
C LYS A 61 -1.12 -17.25 -8.39
N GLU A 62 -1.99 -16.73 -7.53
CA GLU A 62 -1.94 -15.35 -7.05
C GLU A 62 -0.76 -15.12 -6.10
N PRO A 63 -0.22 -13.89 -6.03
CA PRO A 63 0.76 -13.53 -5.03
C PRO A 63 0.19 -13.76 -3.62
N ASN A 64 1.05 -14.18 -2.70
CA ASN A 64 0.67 -14.28 -1.29
C ASN A 64 0.43 -12.87 -0.71
N LEU A 65 -0.14 -12.79 0.50
CA LEU A 65 -0.50 -11.52 1.13
C LEU A 65 0.70 -10.61 1.39
N GLN A 66 1.86 -11.19 1.70
CA GLN A 66 3.11 -10.46 1.91
C GLN A 66 3.60 -9.82 0.61
N LYS A 67 3.58 -10.57 -0.49
CA LYS A 67 3.95 -10.06 -1.81
C LYS A 67 2.96 -9.02 -2.30
N LEU A 68 1.66 -9.23 -2.06
CA LEU A 68 0.62 -8.25 -2.37
C LEU A 68 0.82 -6.95 -1.56
N TRP A 69 1.23 -7.05 -0.30
CA TRP A 69 1.58 -5.88 0.52
C TRP A 69 2.71 -5.07 -0.12
N GLU A 70 3.83 -5.71 -0.47
CA GLU A 70 4.95 -5.08 -1.16
C GLU A 70 4.51 -4.40 -2.47
N LEU A 71 3.78 -5.11 -3.32
CA LEU A 71 3.29 -4.61 -4.61
C LEU A 71 2.43 -3.35 -4.47
N THR A 72 1.73 -3.21 -3.35
CA THR A 72 0.76 -2.14 -3.12
C THR A 72 1.31 -1.00 -2.26
N HIS A 73 2.44 -1.19 -1.57
CA HIS A 73 3.04 -0.25 -0.61
C HIS A 73 4.54 0.03 -0.86
N MET A 74 5.13 -0.49 -1.94
CA MET A 74 6.48 -0.18 -2.39
C MET A 74 6.50 0.40 -3.80
N LYS A 75 7.39 1.38 -4.01
CA LYS A 75 7.67 1.95 -5.34
C LYS A 75 9.17 1.94 -5.57
N ASN A 76 9.61 1.35 -6.68
CA ASN A 76 11.03 1.25 -7.05
C ASN A 76 11.91 0.68 -5.92
N GLY A 77 11.43 -0.36 -5.23
CA GLY A 77 12.14 -0.99 -4.12
C GLY A 77 12.13 -0.23 -2.79
N HIS A 78 11.43 0.91 -2.70
CA HIS A 78 11.35 1.70 -1.48
C HIS A 78 9.92 1.71 -0.92
N TRP A 79 9.78 1.58 0.40
CA TRP A 79 8.50 1.78 1.08
C TRP A 79 8.00 3.20 0.85
N ILE A 80 6.70 3.34 0.65
CA ILE A 80 6.11 4.64 0.34
C ILE A 80 6.00 5.56 1.57
N ASN A 81 6.06 4.98 2.77
CA ASN A 81 6.19 5.68 4.05
C ASN A 81 6.72 4.75 5.15
N ASP A 82 7.18 5.36 6.25
CA ASP A 82 7.79 4.66 7.37
C ASP A 82 6.81 3.69 8.06
N ALA A 83 5.54 4.10 8.20
CA ALA A 83 4.50 3.24 8.78
C ALA A 83 4.32 1.91 8.04
N SER A 84 4.45 1.91 6.70
CA SER A 84 4.37 0.67 5.91
C SER A 84 5.58 -0.24 6.16
N ALA A 85 6.78 0.36 6.30
CA ALA A 85 8.01 -0.36 6.61
C ALA A 85 7.97 -0.95 8.03
N GLU A 86 7.52 -0.17 9.01
CA GLU A 86 7.38 -0.59 10.40
C GLU A 86 6.41 -1.76 10.55
N LEU A 87 5.24 -1.68 9.88
CA LEU A 87 4.29 -2.79 9.87
C LEU A 87 4.91 -4.06 9.29
N ASN A 88 5.62 -3.92 8.16
CA ASN A 88 6.30 -5.04 7.50
C ASN A 88 7.35 -5.69 8.39
N ASN A 89 8.15 -4.88 9.09
CA ASN A 89 9.16 -5.35 10.03
C ASN A 89 8.53 -6.07 11.23
N GLY A 90 7.42 -5.55 11.76
CA GLY A 90 6.68 -6.18 12.84
C GLY A 90 6.10 -7.54 12.45
N VAL A 91 5.52 -7.65 11.26
CA VAL A 91 5.02 -8.91 10.69
C VAL A 91 6.17 -9.92 10.53
N SER A 92 7.29 -9.48 9.94
CA SER A 92 8.48 -10.32 9.75
C SER A 92 9.02 -10.85 11.07
N ALA A 93 9.13 -9.99 12.10
CA ALA A 93 9.57 -10.39 13.43
C ALA A 93 8.63 -11.41 14.09
N ALA A 94 7.30 -11.23 13.92
CA ALA A 94 6.32 -12.18 14.43
C ALA A 94 6.44 -13.55 13.75
N PHE A 95 6.65 -13.58 12.43
CA PHE A 95 6.90 -14.82 11.70
C PHE A 95 8.17 -15.53 12.18
N LEU A 96 9.29 -14.80 12.31
CA LEU A 96 10.54 -15.39 12.83
C LEU A 96 10.39 -15.96 14.23
N ASN A 97 9.63 -15.29 15.10
CA ASN A 97 9.35 -15.80 16.44
C ASN A 97 8.52 -17.09 16.39
N ILE A 98 7.48 -17.15 15.56
CA ILE A 98 6.70 -18.38 15.35
C ILE A 98 7.59 -19.50 14.86
N ILE A 99 8.44 -19.25 13.86
CA ILE A 99 9.35 -20.26 13.32
C ILE A 99 10.34 -20.72 14.39
N SER A 100 10.94 -19.80 15.16
CA SER A 100 11.86 -20.15 16.26
C SER A 100 11.20 -21.03 17.33
N ASN A 101 9.94 -20.75 17.68
CA ASN A 101 9.19 -21.53 18.66
C ASN A 101 8.81 -22.92 18.13
N LEU A 102 8.60 -23.04 16.82
CA LEU A 102 8.29 -24.32 16.16
C LEU A 102 9.54 -25.14 15.82
N SER A 103 10.65 -24.48 15.49
CA SER A 103 11.90 -25.11 15.05
C SER A 103 12.78 -25.59 16.19
N GLY A 104 12.48 -25.19 17.44
CA GLY A 104 13.27 -25.62 18.58
C GLY A 104 14.75 -25.28 18.41
N SER A 105 15.06 -24.00 18.16
CA SER A 105 16.43 -23.45 18.24
C SER A 105 17.44 -23.98 17.20
N ASP A 106 17.08 -23.99 15.91
CA ASP A 106 18.07 -24.02 14.82
C ASP A 106 17.84 -22.86 13.84
N GLU A 107 18.67 -21.81 13.97
CA GLU A 107 18.65 -20.55 13.19
C GLU A 107 18.72 -20.79 11.66
N ALA A 108 19.43 -21.85 11.25
CA ALA A 108 19.56 -22.26 9.85
C ALA A 108 18.23 -22.75 9.23
N SER A 109 17.31 -23.24 10.06
CA SER A 109 15.96 -23.67 9.63
C SER A 109 15.03 -22.47 9.44
N CYS A 110 15.16 -21.44 10.30
CA CYS A 110 14.42 -20.19 10.17
C CYS A 110 14.77 -19.44 8.89
N SER A 111 16.04 -19.42 8.51
CA SER A 111 16.49 -18.73 7.29
C SER A 111 15.91 -19.37 6.02
N ARG A 112 15.93 -20.70 5.90
CA ARG A 112 15.36 -21.42 4.73
C ARG A 112 13.84 -21.27 4.61
N LEU A 113 13.12 -21.31 5.74
CA LEU A 113 11.67 -21.10 5.73
C LEU A 113 11.31 -19.66 5.34
N MET A 114 12.14 -18.69 5.68
CA MET A 114 11.95 -17.31 5.23
C MET A 114 12.14 -17.23 3.72
N ASP A 115 13.19 -17.86 3.16
CA ASP A 115 13.43 -17.92 1.72
C ASP A 115 12.23 -18.53 0.97
N ASP A 116 11.69 -19.67 1.45
CA ASP A 116 10.49 -20.34 0.88
C ASP A 116 9.19 -19.50 1.01
N ILE A 117 9.10 -18.58 1.99
CA ILE A 117 7.94 -17.70 2.19
C ILE A 117 8.09 -16.42 1.35
N THR A 118 9.32 -15.93 1.18
CA THR A 118 9.64 -14.74 0.38
C THR A 118 9.77 -15.03 -1.11
N ASP A 119 9.95 -16.30 -1.48
CA ASP A 119 9.93 -16.86 -2.83
C ASP A 119 10.48 -15.89 -3.89
N GLU A 120 11.78 -15.57 -3.77
CA GLU A 120 12.62 -15.22 -4.92
C GLU A 120 12.92 -16.51 -5.70
N HIS A 121 11.92 -17.05 -6.39
CA HIS A 121 12.17 -17.97 -7.48
C HIS A 121 12.16 -17.18 -8.78
N GLU A 122 13.35 -17.07 -9.37
CA GLU A 122 13.66 -16.53 -10.71
C GLU A 122 12.60 -16.85 -11.78
#